data_AF-A0A960PMU4-F1
#
_entry.id   AF-A0A960PMU4-F1
#
_cell.length_a   1.000
_cell.length_b   1.000
_cell.length_c   1.000
_cell.angle_alpha   90.00
_cell.angle_beta   90.00
_cell.angle_gamma   90.00
#
_symmetry.space_group_name_H-M   'P 1'
#
loop_
_entity.id
_entity.type
_entity.pdbx_description
1 polymer ?
#
loop_
_entity_poly.entity_id
_entity_poly.type
_entity_poly.pdbx_seq_one_letter_code
_entity_poly.pdbx_strand_id
1 'polypeptide(L)'
;MRIATAFFYLVVFVAMLWATVTASLDRDVLTAAVEIWSDPWGRATLFDTYFAFLTVWGWINWRERIWAFRLFWLLAILTLGSFAIATYVLWSLAQLPPGSGLDGLFHRKPESAAARRSAL
;
A
#
# COMPACT_ATOMS: atom_id res chain seq x y z
N MET A 1 12.15 -10.48 14.32
CA MET A 1 11.61 -10.44 12.94
C MET A 1 10.63 -9.28 12.72
N ARG A 2 9.57 -9.11 13.55
CA ARG A 2 8.61 -7.98 13.41
C ARG A 2 9.25 -6.59 13.34
N ILE A 3 10.22 -6.31 14.21
CA ILE A 3 10.93 -5.01 14.24
C ILE A 3 11.73 -4.79 12.96
N ALA A 4 12.39 -5.81 12.42
CA ALA A 4 13.14 -5.70 11.17
C ALA A 4 12.22 -5.40 9.97
N THR A 5 11.07 -6.07 9.91
CA THR A 5 10.05 -5.79 8.88
C THR A 5 9.50 -4.36 9.02
N ALA A 6 9.17 -3.92 10.24
CA ALA A 6 8.71 -2.56 10.48
C ALA A 6 9.77 -1.52 10.09
N PHE A 7 11.04 -1.75 10.44
CA PHE A 7 12.15 -0.89 10.07
C PHE A 7 12.32 -0.80 8.55
N PHE A 8 12.26 -1.94 7.84
CA PHE A 8 12.32 -1.95 6.39
C PHE A 8 11.22 -1.10 5.74
N TYR A 9 9.95 -1.30 6.14
CA TYR A 9 8.85 -0.51 5.59
C TYR A 9 8.89 0.96 6.01
N LEU A 10 9.46 1.27 7.18
CA LEU A 10 9.71 2.65 7.59
C LEU A 10 10.76 3.31 6.69
N VAL A 11 11.84 2.61 6.37
CA VAL A 11 12.86 3.12 5.42
C VAL A 11 12.23 3.36 4.05
N VAL A 12 11.42 2.43 3.54
CA VAL A 12 10.70 2.61 2.26
C VAL A 12 9.79 3.83 2.32
N PHE A 13 9.04 4.01 3.41
CA PHE A 13 8.15 5.15 3.60
C PHE A 13 8.91 6.48 3.58
N VAL A 14 10.00 6.59 4.34
CA VAL A 14 10.82 7.80 4.43
C VAL A 14 11.51 8.09 3.09
N ALA A 15 12.03 7.07 2.41
CA ALA A 15 12.67 7.21 1.11
C ALA A 15 11.68 7.72 0.04
N MET A 16 10.46 7.18 0.01
CA MET A 16 9.42 7.63 -0.93
C MET A 16 8.91 9.04 -0.61
N LEU A 17 8.80 9.38 0.68
CA LEU A 17 8.46 10.75 1.09
C LEU A 17 9.53 11.73 0.60
N TRP A 18 10.80 11.41 0.85
CA TRP A 18 11.93 12.23 0.40
C TRP A 18 11.94 12.38 -1.11
N ALA A 19 11.87 11.28 -1.86
CA ALA A 19 11.88 11.29 -3.32
C ALA A 19 10.72 12.10 -3.90
N THR A 20 9.49 11.90 -3.39
CA THR A 20 8.30 12.65 -3.83
C THR A 20 8.48 14.14 -3.57
N VAL A 21 8.90 14.52 -2.36
CA VAL A 21 9.10 15.94 -2.02
C VAL A 21 10.18 16.57 -2.90
N THR A 22 11.32 15.90 -3.09
CA THR A 22 12.39 16.43 -3.95
C THR A 22 11.95 16.57 -5.41
N ALA A 23 11.21 15.60 -5.94
CA ALA A 23 10.71 15.65 -7.31
C ALA A 23 9.66 16.74 -7.50
N SER A 24 8.74 16.91 -6.54
CA SER A 24 7.70 17.95 -6.57
C SER A 24 8.26 19.36 -6.43
N LEU A 25 9.44 19.54 -5.82
CA LEU A 25 10.12 20.83 -5.76
C LEU A 25 10.86 21.18 -7.06
N ASP A 26 11.29 20.17 -7.82
CA ASP A 26 11.99 20.36 -9.10
C ASP A 26 11.02 20.67 -10.25
N ARG A 27 9.98 19.86 -10.40
CA ARG A 27 9.01 20.00 -11.50
C ARG A 27 7.64 19.45 -11.16
N ASP A 28 6.62 19.96 -11.84
CA ASP A 28 5.25 19.45 -11.69
C ASP A 28 5.12 18.02 -12.21
N VAL A 29 4.28 17.23 -11.51
CA VAL A 29 4.06 15.81 -11.78
C VAL A 29 3.46 15.59 -13.17
N LEU A 30 2.64 16.52 -13.65
CA LEU A 30 1.99 16.40 -14.96
C LEU A 30 3.00 16.58 -16.10
N THR A 31 3.94 17.51 -15.96
CA THR A 31 5.00 17.72 -16.95
C THR A 31 5.92 16.49 -17.02
N ALA A 32 6.32 15.96 -15.85
CA ALA A 32 7.11 14.73 -15.79
C ALA A 32 6.34 13.52 -16.38
N ALA A 33 5.03 13.43 -16.15
CA ALA A 33 4.21 12.35 -16.68
C ALA A 33 4.13 12.37 -18.22
N VAL A 34 3.99 13.55 -18.83
CA VAL A 34 3.98 13.69 -20.31
C VAL A 34 5.30 13.23 -20.91
N GLU A 35 6.42 13.59 -20.28
CA GLU A 35 7.75 13.17 -20.74
C GLU A 35 7.95 11.65 -20.66
N ILE A 36 7.60 11.04 -19.52
CA ILE A 36 7.68 9.59 -19.33
C ILE A 36 6.76 8.84 -20.31
N TRP A 37 5.58 9.39 -20.60
CA TRP A 37 4.65 8.78 -21.53
C TRP A 37 5.15 8.78 -22.98
N SER A 38 5.96 9.78 -23.34
CA SER A 38 6.54 9.89 -24.68
C SER A 38 7.60 8.81 -24.95
N ASP A 39 8.29 8.34 -23.90
CA ASP A 39 9.27 7.27 -23.97
C ASP A 39 8.62 5.87 -23.95
N PRO A 40 8.94 4.97 -24.91
CA PRO A 40 8.43 3.59 -24.89
C PRO A 40 8.80 2.80 -23.63
N TRP A 41 10.02 2.96 -23.11
CA TRP A 41 10.44 2.27 -21.89
C TRP A 41 9.80 2.88 -20.63
N GLY A 42 9.60 4.19 -20.60
CA GLY A 42 8.82 4.89 -19.58
C GLY A 42 7.40 4.32 -19.44
N ARG A 43 6.70 4.07 -20.56
CA ARG A 43 5.40 3.41 -20.54
C ARG A 43 5.46 1.97 -20.03
N ALA A 44 6.42 1.19 -20.50
CA ALA A 44 6.57 -0.22 -20.09
C ALA A 44 6.81 -0.35 -18.58
N THR A 45 7.70 0.46 -18.03
CA THR A 45 8.02 0.48 -16.59
C THR A 45 6.86 1.01 -15.74
N LEU A 46 6.11 2.01 -16.23
CA LEU A 46 4.86 2.43 -15.60
C LEU A 46 3.85 1.29 -15.53
N PHE A 47 3.57 0.62 -16.65
CA PHE A 47 2.66 -0.53 -16.66
C PHE A 47 3.10 -1.60 -15.66
N ASP A 48 4.37 -2.01 -15.71
CA ASP A 48 4.93 -3.01 -14.79
C ASP A 48 4.69 -2.62 -13.31
N THR A 49 4.99 -1.37 -12.96
CA THR A 49 4.80 -0.83 -11.61
C THR A 49 3.32 -0.85 -11.19
N TYR A 50 2.41 -0.41 -12.06
CA TYR A 50 0.97 -0.39 -11.76
C TYR A 50 0.37 -1.80 -11.68
N PHE A 51 0.84 -2.76 -12.49
CA PHE A 51 0.44 -4.16 -12.35
C PHE A 51 0.93 -4.75 -11.03
N ALA A 52 2.17 -4.46 -10.62
CA ALA A 52 2.67 -4.87 -9.30
C ALA A 52 1.81 -4.29 -8.16
N PHE A 53 1.41 -3.02 -8.26
CA PHE A 53 0.48 -2.39 -7.32
C PHE A 53 -0.88 -3.10 -7.26
N LEU A 54 -1.44 -3.48 -8.41
CA LEU A 54 -2.69 -4.25 -8.47
C LEU A 54 -2.55 -5.64 -7.87
N THR A 55 -1.41 -6.31 -8.03
CA THR A 55 -1.13 -7.60 -7.38
C THR A 55 -1.13 -7.46 -5.85
N VAL A 56 -0.46 -6.43 -5.32
CA VAL A 56 -0.46 -6.14 -3.88
C VAL A 56 -1.86 -5.79 -3.40
N TRP A 57 -2.60 -4.98 -4.16
CA TRP A 57 -3.98 -4.69 -3.84
C TRP A 57 -4.85 -5.95 -3.86
N GLY A 58 -4.63 -6.91 -4.76
CA GLY A 58 -5.32 -8.20 -4.77
C GLY A 58 -5.21 -8.94 -3.43
N TRP A 59 -4.02 -8.92 -2.82
CA TRP A 59 -3.80 -9.45 -1.47
C TRP A 59 -4.57 -8.66 -0.39
N ILE A 60 -4.52 -7.32 -0.43
CA ILE A 60 -5.28 -6.45 0.50
C ILE A 60 -6.78 -6.68 0.35
N ASN A 61 -7.26 -6.79 -0.89
CA ASN A 61 -8.63 -7.07 -1.24
C ASN A 61 -9.10 -8.40 -0.67
N TRP A 62 -8.26 -9.43 -0.65
CA TRP A 62 -8.56 -10.70 0.01
C TRP A 62 -8.56 -10.59 1.54
N ARG A 63 -7.63 -9.82 2.10
CA ARG A 63 -7.43 -9.66 3.56
C ARG A 63 -8.50 -8.79 4.22
N GLU A 64 -8.89 -7.70 3.59
CA GLU A 64 -9.91 -6.75 4.07
C GLU A 64 -11.31 -7.23 3.70
N ARG A 65 -12.23 -7.22 4.68
CA ARG A 65 -13.61 -7.68 4.49
C ARG A 65 -14.58 -6.55 4.15
N ILE A 66 -14.27 -5.32 4.56
CA ILE A 66 -15.11 -4.14 4.32
C ILE A 66 -14.78 -3.52 2.97
N TRP A 67 -15.79 -3.43 2.09
CA TRP A 67 -15.64 -2.89 0.74
C TRP A 67 -15.11 -1.45 0.69
N ALA A 68 -15.55 -0.59 1.61
CA ALA A 68 -15.05 0.80 1.68
C ALA A 68 -13.54 0.87 1.92
N PHE A 69 -13.00 0.03 2.81
CA PHE A 69 -11.55 -0.03 3.06
C PHE A 69 -10.79 -0.61 1.86
N ARG A 70 -11.36 -1.60 1.16
CA ARG A 70 -10.77 -2.17 -0.06
C ARG A 70 -10.61 -1.10 -1.14
N LEU A 71 -11.65 -0.28 -1.34
CA LEU A 71 -11.64 0.81 -2.32
C LEU A 71 -10.72 1.95 -1.89
N PHE A 72 -10.72 2.31 -0.60
CA PHE A 72 -9.80 3.30 -0.07
C PHE A 72 -8.33 2.91 -0.34
N TRP A 73 -7.94 1.67 -0.03
CA TRP A 73 -6.57 1.21 -0.27
C TRP A 73 -6.25 1.05 -1.77
N LEU A 74 -7.23 0.73 -2.62
CA LEU A 74 -7.04 0.74 -4.07
C LEU A 74 -6.62 2.13 -4.54
N LEU A 75 -7.42 3.14 -4.20
CA LEU A 75 -7.19 4.52 -4.62
C LEU A 75 -5.87 5.04 -4.04
N ALA A 76 -5.59 4.75 -2.77
CA ALA A 76 -4.34 5.14 -2.13
C ALA A 76 -3.12 4.53 -2.82
N ILE A 77 -3.17 3.25 -3.20
CA ILE A 77 -2.04 2.58 -3.87
C ILE A 77 -1.87 3.08 -5.31
N LEU A 78 -2.95 3.31 -6.06
CA LEU A 78 -2.84 3.81 -7.43
C LEU A 78 -2.34 5.26 -7.49
N THR A 79 -2.53 6.04 -6.43
CA THR A 79 -2.13 7.46 -6.38
C THR A 79 -0.79 7.66 -5.68
N LEU A 80 -0.55 7.03 -4.53
CA LEU A 80 0.67 7.20 -3.73
C LEU A 80 1.68 6.05 -3.92
N GLY A 81 1.31 4.95 -4.58
CA GLY A 81 2.19 3.82 -4.87
C GLY A 81 2.74 3.16 -3.60
N SER A 82 4.06 2.97 -3.59
CA SER A 82 4.80 2.29 -2.50
C SER A 82 4.63 2.94 -1.14
N PHE A 83 4.33 4.25 -1.08
CA PHE A 83 4.05 4.95 0.17
C PHE A 83 2.77 4.42 0.85
N ALA A 84 1.70 4.22 0.07
CA ALA A 84 0.46 3.64 0.59
C ALA A 84 0.65 2.18 1.02
N ILE A 85 1.43 1.41 0.28
CA ILE A 85 1.76 0.01 0.63
C ILE A 85 2.52 -0.06 1.95
N ALA A 86 3.56 0.77 2.12
CA ALA A 86 4.34 0.83 3.36
C ALA A 86 3.45 1.23 4.55
N THR A 87 2.60 2.23 4.36
CA THR A 87 1.63 2.68 5.37
C THR A 87 0.67 1.55 5.76
N TYR A 88 0.12 0.83 4.78
CA TYR A 88 -0.78 -0.30 5.04
C TYR A 88 -0.12 -1.39 5.88
N VAL A 89 1.12 -1.76 5.55
CA VAL A 89 1.86 -2.81 6.25
C VAL A 89 2.22 -2.36 7.68
N LEU A 90 2.72 -1.14 7.86
CA LEU A 90 3.00 -0.58 9.19
C LEU A 90 1.75 -0.50 10.05
N TRP A 91 0.64 -0.02 9.49
CA TRP A 91 -0.66 0.04 10.16
C TRP A 91 -1.19 -1.36 10.51
N SER A 92 -0.99 -2.34 9.64
CA SER A 92 -1.35 -3.73 9.88
C SER A 92 -0.51 -4.38 10.97
N LEU A 93 0.80 -4.09 11.00
CA LEU A 93 1.71 -4.57 12.05
C LEU A 93 1.36 -4.00 13.43
N ALA A 94 0.94 -2.74 13.49
CA ALA A 94 0.53 -2.07 14.72
C ALA A 94 -0.78 -2.63 15.31
N GLN A 95 -1.66 -3.19 14.48
CA GLN A 95 -2.91 -3.84 14.93
C GLN A 95 -2.72 -5.27 15.43
N LEU A 96 -1.56 -5.89 15.18
CA LEU A 96 -1.33 -7.29 15.54
C LEU A 96 -1.08 -7.44 17.05
N PRO A 97 -1.70 -8.44 17.72
CA PRO A 97 -1.54 -8.65 19.16
C PRO A 97 -0.07 -8.76 19.60
N PRO A 98 0.28 -8.32 20.82
CA PRO A 98 1.60 -8.57 21.40
C PRO A 98 1.91 -10.07 21.38
N GLY A 99 3.04 -10.47 20.78
CA GLY A 99 3.44 -11.88 20.68
C GLY A 99 2.97 -12.65 19.43
N SER A 100 2.06 -12.11 18.61
CA SER A 100 1.75 -12.70 17.29
C SER A 100 2.96 -12.63 16.34
N GLY A 101 3.15 -13.59 15.43
CA GLY A 101 4.24 -13.54 14.46
C GLY A 101 3.87 -12.72 13.20
N LEU A 102 4.71 -12.80 12.16
CA LEU A 102 4.45 -12.15 10.86
C LEU A 102 3.33 -12.84 10.07
N ASP A 103 3.02 -14.09 10.41
CA ASP A 103 1.86 -14.86 9.97
C ASP A 103 0.53 -14.10 10.10
N GLY A 104 0.41 -13.25 11.13
CA GLY A 104 -0.71 -12.30 11.30
C GLY A 104 -0.98 -11.37 10.11
N LEU A 105 0.02 -11.10 9.26
CA LEU A 105 -0.18 -10.34 8.04
C LEU A 105 -0.94 -11.13 6.98
N PHE A 106 -0.80 -12.46 6.95
CA PHE A 106 -1.47 -13.32 5.99
C PHE A 106 -2.83 -13.81 6.47
N HIS A 107 -3.18 -13.59 7.74
CA HIS A 107 -4.50 -13.89 8.24
C HIS A 107 -5.53 -12.87 7.76
N ARG A 108 -6.68 -13.39 7.32
CA ARG A 108 -7.86 -12.59 7.03
C ARG A 108 -8.40 -12.00 8.34
N LYS A 109 -8.77 -10.71 8.35
CA LYS A 109 -9.31 -10.08 9.55
C LYS A 109 -10.62 -10.78 9.97
N PRO A 110 -10.80 -11.11 11.27
CA PRO A 110 -12.03 -11.74 11.76
C PRO A 110 -13.23 -10.82 11.55
N GLU A 111 -14.40 -11.41 11.35
CA GLU A 111 -15.66 -10.68 11.20
C GLU A 111 -15.92 -9.80 12.43
N SER A 112 -16.27 -8.54 12.21
CA SER A 112 -16.53 -7.62 13.31
C SER A 112 -17.67 -8.16 14.17
N ALA A 113 -17.52 -8.12 15.50
CA ALA A 113 -18.55 -8.54 16.46
C ALA A 113 -19.91 -7.81 16.25
N ALA A 114 -19.90 -6.67 15.54
CA ALA A 114 -21.09 -5.95 15.12
C ALA A 114 -21.99 -6.76 14.15
N ALA A 115 -21.43 -7.55 13.24
CA ALA A 115 -22.20 -8.38 12.30
C ALA A 115 -22.80 -9.63 12.97
N ARG A 116 -22.17 -10.14 14.04
CA ARG A 116 -22.69 -11.28 14.83
C ARG A 116 -23.90 -10.87 15.69
N ARG A 117 -24.02 -9.59 16.06
CA ARG A 117 -25.15 -9.06 16.86
C ARG A 117 -26.41 -8.79 16.05
N SER A 118 -26.31 -8.59 14.74
CA SER A 118 -27.48 -8.40 13.86
C SER A 118 -28.06 -9.71 13.30
N ALA A 119 -27.44 -10.85 13.63
CA ALA A 119 -27.85 -12.19 13.20
C ALA A 119 -28.39 -13.06 14.37
N LEU A 120 -28.59 -12.46 15.54
CA LEU A 120 -29.25 -13.01 16.73
C LEU A 120 -30.45 -12.13 17.07
#